data_AF-A0A6J7L8B0-F1
#
_entry.id   AF-A0A6J7L8B0-F1
#
_cell.length_a   1.000
_cell.length_b   1.000
_cell.length_c   1.000
_cell.angle_alpha   90.00
_cell.angle_beta   90.00
_cell.angle_gamma   90.00
#
_symmetry.space_group_name_H-M   'P 1'
#
loop_
_entity.id
_entity.type
_entity.pdbx_description
1 polymer ?
#
loop_
_entity_poly.entity_id
_entity_poly.type
_entity_poly.pdbx_seq_one_letter_code
_entity_poly.pdbx_strand_id
1 'polypeptide(L)'
;MATFFFAINPANLETSNGVRFGYGGTAGALLIGSLTLMLVHRRKESHLKAQLDHTYPVCPAGCPCAPVIHASFGVVSLVASGLLIWGIGFAGHVVQPEGTRFAWVLAVIGSALVTTGLGAHFQHLGKRFGRAAIVIGIASGAIWSVGYLLEAIDPSAGPLSSWYTYLFLCYGVGHLLTALTLVMVARRKFTLER
;
A
#
# COMPACT_ATOMS: atom_id res chain seq x y z
N MET A 1 -0.87 -15.15 5.07
CA MET A 1 -1.72 -16.26 5.55
C MET A 1 -1.60 -16.48 7.06
N ALA A 2 -0.44 -16.25 7.69
CA ALA A 2 -0.28 -16.34 9.16
C ALA A 2 -1.19 -15.37 9.96
N THR A 3 -1.47 -14.17 9.45
CA THR A 3 -2.34 -13.17 10.13
C THR A 3 -3.82 -13.58 10.21
N PHE A 4 -4.30 -14.42 9.30
CA PHE A 4 -5.71 -14.87 9.30
C PHE A 4 -5.95 -16.00 10.31
N PHE A 5 -4.92 -16.79 10.65
CA PHE A 5 -5.02 -17.90 11.59
C PHE A 5 -5.18 -17.44 13.05
N PHE A 6 -4.68 -16.25 13.40
CA PHE A 6 -4.85 -15.69 14.75
C PHE A 6 -6.27 -15.18 15.02
N ALA A 7 -7.09 -14.93 14.00
CA ALA A 7 -8.45 -14.42 14.17
C ALA A 7 -9.47 -15.47 14.65
N ILE A 8 -9.11 -16.76 14.68
CA ILE A 8 -10.08 -17.86 14.85
C ILE A 8 -10.02 -18.50 16.26
N ASN A 9 -8.95 -18.27 17.03
CA ASN A 9 -8.84 -18.78 18.41
C ASN A 9 -8.56 -17.64 19.41
N PRO A 10 -9.60 -17.14 20.12
CA PRO A 10 -9.45 -16.05 21.08
C PRO A 10 -8.49 -16.38 22.23
N ALA A 11 -8.34 -17.66 22.60
CA ALA A 11 -7.45 -18.08 23.68
C ALA A 11 -5.95 -17.95 23.36
N ASN A 12 -5.57 -17.94 22.06
CA ASN A 12 -4.18 -17.73 21.65
C ASN A 12 -3.83 -16.26 21.39
N LEU A 13 -4.84 -15.39 21.29
CA LEU A 13 -4.68 -13.93 21.20
C LEU A 13 -4.37 -13.28 22.54
N GLU A 14 -4.59 -13.97 23.65
CA GLU A 14 -4.33 -13.45 25.00
C GLU A 14 -2.83 -13.37 25.35
N THR A 15 -1.95 -14.00 24.56
CA THR A 15 -0.52 -13.76 24.71
C THR A 15 -0.13 -12.53 23.89
N SER A 16 0.43 -11.53 24.56
CA SER A 16 0.97 -10.30 23.95
C SER A 16 1.91 -10.58 22.76
N ASN A 17 2.48 -11.78 22.69
CA ASN A 17 3.34 -12.25 21.61
C ASN A 17 2.61 -12.46 20.27
N GLY A 18 1.38 -12.96 20.26
CA GLY A 18 0.62 -13.21 19.01
C GLY A 18 0.29 -11.91 18.28
N VAL A 19 -0.16 -10.90 19.04
CA VAL A 19 -0.44 -9.55 18.54
C VAL A 19 0.83 -8.89 17.99
N ARG A 20 1.94 -8.96 18.74
CA ARG A 20 3.24 -8.45 18.29
C ARG A 20 3.71 -9.11 16.99
N PHE A 21 3.51 -10.42 16.86
CA PHE A 21 3.86 -11.15 15.63
C PHE A 21 3.01 -10.68 14.44
N GLY A 22 1.71 -10.46 14.64
CA GLY A 22 0.82 -9.90 13.60
C GLY A 22 1.25 -8.51 13.13
N TYR A 23 1.57 -7.62 14.07
CA TYR A 23 2.11 -6.29 13.73
C TYR A 23 3.47 -6.38 13.06
N GLY A 24 4.37 -7.24 13.53
CA GLY A 24 5.70 -7.43 12.95
C GLY A 24 5.65 -7.96 11.52
N GLY A 25 4.77 -8.94 11.26
CA GLY A 25 4.54 -9.46 9.90
C GLY A 25 3.98 -8.39 8.95
N THR A 26 3.04 -7.57 9.45
CA THR A 26 2.46 -6.47 8.68
C THR A 26 3.49 -5.38 8.38
N ALA A 27 4.25 -4.96 9.40
CA ALA A 27 5.37 -4.01 9.24
C ALA A 27 6.38 -4.51 8.21
N GLY A 28 6.84 -5.76 8.35
CA GLY A 28 7.77 -6.38 7.41
C GLY A 28 7.27 -6.38 5.97
N ALA A 29 6.00 -6.76 5.74
CA ALA A 29 5.41 -6.75 4.41
C ALA A 29 5.35 -5.34 3.79
N LEU A 30 4.97 -4.33 4.57
CA LEU A 30 4.91 -2.94 4.11
C LEU A 30 6.30 -2.37 3.79
N LEU A 31 7.29 -2.63 4.65
CA LEU A 31 8.68 -2.19 4.45
C LEU A 31 9.32 -2.85 3.22
N ILE A 32 9.13 -4.17 3.05
CA ILE A 32 9.61 -4.89 1.87
C ILE A 32 8.90 -4.37 0.61
N GLY A 33 7.60 -4.12 0.68
CA GLY A 33 6.82 -3.55 -0.42
C GLY A 33 7.33 -2.17 -0.84
N SER A 34 7.60 -1.30 0.14
CA SER A 34 8.20 0.02 -0.08
C SER A 34 9.56 -0.09 -0.77
N LEU A 35 10.48 -0.89 -0.22
CA LEU A 35 11.80 -1.11 -0.80
C LEU A 35 11.72 -1.64 -2.23
N THR A 36 10.84 -2.61 -2.47
CA THR A 36 10.61 -3.18 -3.81
C THR A 36 10.16 -2.11 -4.80
N LEU A 37 9.21 -1.24 -4.42
CA LEU A 37 8.78 -0.15 -5.29
C LEU A 37 9.89 0.87 -5.56
N MET A 38 10.70 1.20 -4.55
CA MET A 38 11.86 2.09 -4.73
C MET A 38 12.91 1.50 -5.66
N LEU A 39 13.22 0.21 -5.55
CA LEU A 39 14.16 -0.48 -6.45
C LEU A 39 13.63 -0.53 -7.89
N VAL A 40 12.33 -0.84 -8.07
CA VAL A 40 11.68 -0.80 -9.40
C VAL A 40 11.72 0.61 -9.98
N HIS A 41 11.47 1.63 -9.16
CA HIS A 41 11.55 3.02 -9.56
C HIS A 41 12.96 3.40 -10.04
N ARG A 42 13.99 3.13 -9.22
CA ARG A 42 15.40 3.40 -9.56
C ARG A 42 15.83 2.70 -10.83
N ARG A 43 15.45 1.42 -11.01
CA ARG A 43 15.76 0.66 -12.22
C ARG A 43 15.08 1.26 -13.47
N LYS A 44 13.83 1.72 -13.35
CA LYS A 44 13.15 2.39 -14.47
C LYS A 44 13.79 3.74 -14.79
N GLU A 45 14.18 4.50 -13.77
CA GLU A 45 14.88 5.78 -13.93
C GLU A 45 16.22 5.57 -14.66
N SER A 46 17.01 4.56 -14.27
CA SER A 46 18.29 4.26 -14.91
C SER A 46 18.14 3.79 -16.37
N HIS A 47 17.14 2.94 -16.66
CA HIS A 47 16.87 2.53 -18.04
C HIS A 47 16.42 3.71 -18.91
N LEU A 48 15.61 4.62 -18.37
CA LEU A 48 15.19 5.81 -19.10
C LEU A 48 16.41 6.71 -19.40
N LYS A 49 17.27 6.97 -18.42
CA LYS A 49 18.51 7.74 -18.63
C LYS A 49 19.40 7.12 -19.70
N ALA A 50 19.63 5.81 -19.65
CA ALA A 50 20.41 5.11 -20.68
C ALA A 50 19.78 5.19 -22.08
N GLN A 51 18.45 5.16 -22.18
CA GLN A 51 17.75 5.38 -23.45
C GLN A 51 17.90 6.82 -23.96
N LEU A 52 17.84 7.82 -23.08
CA LEU A 52 18.13 9.20 -23.46
C LEU A 52 19.59 9.34 -23.94
N ASP A 53 20.54 8.73 -23.24
CA ASP A 53 21.97 8.86 -23.57
C ASP A 53 22.35 8.16 -24.89
N HIS A 54 21.67 7.05 -25.24
CA HIS A 54 21.98 6.27 -26.45
C HIS A 54 21.02 6.49 -27.64
N THR A 55 19.82 7.06 -27.43
CA THR A 55 18.73 7.00 -28.42
C THR A 55 18.10 8.36 -28.72
N TYR A 56 18.88 9.44 -28.77
CA TYR A 56 18.50 10.60 -29.58
C TYR A 56 19.26 10.56 -30.92
N PRO A 57 18.93 9.68 -31.88
CA PRO A 57 19.07 10.10 -33.27
C PRO A 57 18.18 11.33 -33.42
N VAL A 58 18.76 12.45 -33.82
CA VAL A 58 18.01 13.62 -34.29
C VAL A 58 16.95 13.07 -35.24
N CYS A 59 15.66 13.12 -34.87
CA CYS A 59 14.59 12.66 -35.75
C CYS A 59 14.79 13.41 -37.08
N PRO A 60 15.07 12.74 -38.20
CA PRO A 60 15.18 13.42 -39.48
C PRO A 60 13.87 14.17 -39.71
N ALA A 61 13.99 15.42 -40.19
CA ALA A 61 12.86 16.33 -40.36
C ALA A 61 11.70 15.61 -41.08
N GLY A 62 10.58 15.42 -40.38
CA GLY A 62 9.37 14.80 -40.92
C GLY A 62 8.96 13.45 -40.33
N CYS A 63 9.75 12.81 -39.47
CA CYS A 63 9.34 11.56 -38.81
C CYS A 63 8.68 11.85 -37.43
N PRO A 64 7.48 11.32 -37.12
CA PRO A 64 6.84 11.52 -35.82
C PRO A 64 7.67 10.81 -34.73
N CYS A 65 8.37 11.58 -33.90
CA CYS A 65 9.15 11.02 -32.81
C CYS A 65 8.23 10.21 -31.89
N ALA A 66 8.64 8.97 -31.58
CA ALA A 66 7.85 8.08 -30.72
C ALA A 66 7.56 8.78 -29.38
N PRO A 67 6.31 8.73 -28.88
CA PRO A 67 5.95 9.41 -27.64
C PRO A 67 6.76 8.84 -26.48
N VAL A 68 7.53 9.71 -25.80
CA VAL A 68 8.25 9.37 -24.58
C VAL A 68 7.22 9.01 -23.52
N ILE A 69 7.24 7.76 -23.05
CA ILE A 69 6.35 7.29 -21.99
C ILE A 69 6.82 7.90 -20.67
N HIS A 70 6.28 9.06 -20.31
CA HIS A 70 6.42 9.63 -18.97
C HIS A 70 5.58 8.83 -17.98
N ALA A 71 6.12 7.70 -17.50
CA ALA A 71 5.63 7.11 -16.27
C ALA A 71 5.86 8.14 -15.14
N SER A 72 4.81 8.54 -14.42
CA SER A 72 4.94 9.49 -13.31
C SER A 72 5.73 8.85 -12.16
N PHE A 73 7.04 9.04 -12.19
CA PHE A 73 7.98 8.63 -11.15
C PHE A 73 7.51 9.12 -9.77
N GLY A 74 6.96 10.34 -9.70
CA GLY A 74 6.42 10.93 -8.47
C GLY A 74 5.36 10.07 -7.79
N VAL A 75 4.44 9.45 -8.53
CA VAL A 75 3.40 8.59 -7.92
C VAL A 75 4.00 7.33 -7.31
N VAL A 76 4.96 6.69 -7.99
CA VAL A 76 5.60 5.48 -7.45
C VAL A 76 6.36 5.81 -6.17
N SER A 77 7.06 6.94 -6.14
CA SER A 77 7.71 7.43 -4.92
C SER A 77 6.70 7.72 -3.82
N LEU A 78 5.57 8.36 -4.13
CA LEU A 78 4.51 8.65 -3.17
C LEU A 78 3.95 7.38 -2.51
N VAL A 79 3.64 6.35 -3.31
CA VAL A 79 3.15 5.06 -2.80
C VAL A 79 4.23 4.37 -1.96
N ALA A 80 5.49 4.37 -2.41
CA ALA A 80 6.60 3.76 -1.67
C ALA A 80 6.83 4.46 -0.33
N SER A 81 6.80 5.79 -0.29
CA SER A 81 6.88 6.58 0.94
C SER A 81 5.68 6.31 1.86
N GLY A 82 4.47 6.19 1.31
CA GLY A 82 3.28 5.81 2.08
C GLY A 82 3.43 4.44 2.75
N LEU A 83 3.87 3.42 2.00
CA LEU A 83 4.14 2.08 2.55
C LEU A 83 5.25 2.10 3.61
N LEU A 84 6.31 2.90 3.41
CA LEU A 84 7.40 3.04 4.38
C LEU A 84 6.89 3.61 5.70
N ILE A 85 6.21 4.76 5.63
CA ILE A 85 5.65 5.46 6.79
C ILE A 85 4.68 4.53 7.53
N TRP A 86 3.82 3.83 6.78
CA TRP A 86 2.87 2.90 7.36
C TRP A 86 3.55 1.70 8.03
N GLY A 87 4.57 1.13 7.40
CA GLY A 87 5.37 0.04 7.96
C GLY A 87 6.11 0.43 9.24
N ILE A 88 6.63 1.66 9.30
CA ILE A 88 7.27 2.21 10.52
C ILE A 88 6.23 2.35 11.65
N GLY A 89 5.02 2.85 11.35
CA GLY A 89 3.92 2.89 12.32
C GLY A 89 3.66 1.51 12.93
N PHE A 90 3.50 0.49 12.08
CA PHE A 90 3.31 -0.90 12.52
C PHE A 90 4.49 -1.50 13.30
N ALA A 91 5.73 -1.13 12.95
CA ALA A 91 6.90 -1.54 13.73
C ALA A 91 6.85 -0.99 15.16
N GLY A 92 6.32 0.22 15.36
CA GLY A 92 6.07 0.78 16.70
C GLY A 92 5.13 -0.08 17.55
N HIS A 93 4.09 -0.67 16.95
CA HIS A 93 3.16 -1.57 17.64
C HIS A 93 3.79 -2.91 18.05
N VAL A 94 4.92 -3.32 17.44
CA VAL A 94 5.67 -4.49 17.90
C VAL A 94 6.31 -4.24 19.27
N VAL A 95 6.72 -2.99 19.54
CA VAL A 95 7.34 -2.60 20.81
C VAL A 95 6.27 -2.38 21.87
N GLN A 96 5.21 -1.63 21.52
CA GLN A 96 4.08 -1.31 22.39
C GLN A 96 2.77 -1.72 21.70
N PRO A 97 2.21 -2.91 22.00
CA PRO A 97 1.03 -3.44 21.32
C PRO A 97 -0.23 -2.57 21.44
N GLU A 98 -0.38 -1.86 22.56
CA GLU A 98 -1.46 -0.88 22.76
C GLU A 98 -1.35 0.31 21.78
N GLY A 99 -0.16 0.51 21.21
CA GLY A 99 0.12 1.57 20.27
C GLY A 99 0.41 2.90 20.94
N THR A 100 1.15 3.74 20.24
CA THR A 100 1.29 5.15 20.58
C THR A 100 0.49 5.97 19.60
N ARG A 101 0.05 7.17 20.02
CA ARG A 101 -0.57 8.14 19.10
C ARG A 101 0.28 8.35 17.84
N PHE A 102 1.60 8.42 18.01
CA PHE A 102 2.55 8.57 16.90
C PHE A 102 2.45 7.42 15.89
N ALA A 103 2.45 6.16 16.36
CA ALA A 103 2.34 4.99 15.49
C ALA A 103 1.04 4.98 14.69
N TRP A 104 -0.09 5.32 15.33
CA TRP A 104 -1.40 5.43 14.68
C TRP A 104 -1.44 6.56 13.65
N VAL A 105 -0.87 7.73 13.96
CA VAL A 105 -0.76 8.86 13.02
C VAL A 105 0.05 8.46 11.78
N LEU A 106 1.17 7.75 11.96
CA LEU A 106 1.94 7.22 10.83
C LEU A 106 1.12 6.22 10.00
N ALA A 107 0.29 5.38 10.64
CA ALA A 107 -0.58 4.45 9.91
C ALA A 107 -1.66 5.15 9.08
N VAL A 108 -2.29 6.20 9.63
CA VAL A 108 -3.25 7.05 8.90
C VAL A 108 -2.56 7.73 7.71
N ILE A 109 -1.45 8.44 7.95
CA ILE A 109 -0.73 9.18 6.90
C ILE A 109 -0.23 8.21 5.82
N GLY A 110 0.41 7.12 6.22
CA GLY A 110 0.97 6.14 5.29
C GLY A 110 -0.09 5.52 4.39
N SER A 111 -1.20 5.05 4.95
CA SER A 111 -2.33 4.51 4.16
C SER A 111 -3.00 5.57 3.27
N ALA A 112 -3.12 6.81 3.73
CA ALA A 112 -3.69 7.91 2.94
C ALA A 112 -2.81 8.28 1.75
N LEU A 113 -1.48 8.28 1.92
CA LEU A 113 -0.51 8.51 0.85
C LEU A 113 -0.58 7.40 -0.21
N VAL A 114 -0.67 6.13 0.20
CA VAL A 114 -0.88 5.00 -0.72
C VAL A 114 -2.17 5.19 -1.52
N THR A 115 -3.26 5.51 -0.85
CA THR A 115 -4.58 5.75 -1.47
C THR A 115 -4.53 6.88 -2.49
N THR A 116 -3.91 8.01 -2.11
CA THR A 116 -3.75 9.19 -2.96
C THR A 116 -2.87 8.88 -4.18
N GLY A 117 -1.77 8.13 -3.99
CA GLY A 117 -0.92 7.69 -5.09
C GLY A 117 -1.66 6.81 -6.09
N LEU A 118 -2.45 5.84 -5.62
CA LEU A 118 -3.30 5.03 -6.49
C LEU A 118 -4.33 5.87 -7.25
N GLY A 119 -4.95 6.85 -6.58
CA GLY A 119 -5.91 7.79 -7.18
C GLY A 119 -5.27 8.70 -8.24
N ALA A 120 -4.11 9.28 -7.95
CA ALA A 120 -3.39 10.17 -8.86
C ALA A 120 -3.01 9.49 -10.19
N HIS A 121 -2.83 8.16 -10.18
CA HIS A 121 -2.51 7.38 -11.38
C HIS A 121 -3.66 6.50 -11.86
N PHE A 122 -4.89 6.79 -11.44
CA PHE A 122 -6.07 5.98 -11.72
C PHE A 122 -6.27 5.71 -13.22
N GLN A 123 -6.12 6.73 -14.07
CA GLN A 123 -6.34 6.58 -15.50
C GLN A 123 -5.32 5.62 -16.14
N HIS A 124 -4.05 5.74 -15.77
CA HIS A 124 -2.99 4.90 -16.31
C HIS A 124 -3.06 3.47 -15.77
N LEU A 125 -3.18 3.33 -14.44
CA LEU A 125 -3.32 2.02 -13.79
C LEU A 125 -4.59 1.31 -14.25
N GLY A 126 -5.69 2.04 -14.45
CA GLY A 126 -6.96 1.50 -14.92
C GLY A 126 -6.89 0.93 -16.34
N LYS A 127 -6.07 1.51 -17.23
CA LYS A 127 -5.80 0.94 -18.57
C LYS A 127 -4.98 -0.35 -18.51
N ARG A 128 -3.98 -0.40 -17.64
CA ARG A 128 -3.05 -1.54 -17.50
C ARG A 128 -3.67 -2.71 -16.73
N PHE A 129 -4.30 -2.44 -15.59
CA PHE A 129 -4.72 -3.44 -14.61
C PHE A 129 -6.24 -3.59 -14.50
N GLY A 130 -7.01 -2.71 -15.16
CA GLY A 130 -8.46 -2.67 -15.09
C GLY A 130 -8.95 -1.67 -14.04
N ARG A 131 -9.89 -0.79 -14.43
CA ARG A 131 -10.41 0.28 -13.57
C ARG A 131 -11.02 -0.25 -12.27
N ALA A 132 -11.79 -1.34 -12.35
CA ALA A 132 -12.46 -1.93 -11.18
C ALA A 132 -11.46 -2.35 -10.08
N ALA A 133 -10.34 -2.97 -10.46
CA ALA A 133 -9.30 -3.36 -9.52
C ALA A 133 -8.72 -2.13 -8.79
N ILE A 134 -8.47 -1.03 -9.51
CA ILE A 134 -7.92 0.19 -8.91
C ILE A 134 -8.94 0.87 -8.00
N VAL A 135 -10.23 0.92 -8.37
CA VAL A 135 -11.29 1.45 -7.50
C VAL A 135 -11.35 0.68 -6.18
N ILE A 136 -11.32 -0.66 -6.24
CA ILE A 136 -11.34 -1.51 -5.04
C ILE A 136 -10.07 -1.29 -4.20
N GLY A 137 -8.90 -1.14 -4.83
CA GLY A 137 -7.65 -0.83 -4.14
C GLY A 137 -7.66 0.52 -3.43
N ILE A 138 -8.23 1.55 -4.07
CA ILE A 138 -8.41 2.88 -3.45
C ILE A 138 -9.38 2.79 -2.27
N ALA A 139 -10.51 2.11 -2.44
CA ALA A 139 -11.49 1.92 -1.36
C ALA A 139 -10.88 1.18 -0.16
N SER A 140 -10.07 0.16 -0.41
CA SER A 140 -9.33 -0.56 0.64
C SER A 140 -8.41 0.38 1.43
N GLY A 141 -7.62 1.21 0.73
CA GLY A 141 -6.72 2.18 1.34
C GLY A 141 -7.46 3.20 2.21
N ALA A 142 -8.57 3.74 1.69
CA ALA A 142 -9.42 4.67 2.40
C ALA A 142 -10.03 4.07 3.68
N ILE A 143 -10.52 2.83 3.62
CA ILE A 143 -11.08 2.13 4.79
C ILE A 143 -10.03 1.97 5.90
N TRP A 144 -8.77 1.67 5.55
CA TRP A 144 -7.69 1.63 6.54
C TRP A 144 -7.41 3.01 7.15
N SER A 145 -7.31 4.06 6.33
CA SER A 145 -7.09 5.41 6.84
C SER A 145 -8.18 5.87 7.80
N VAL A 146 -9.45 5.57 7.49
CA VAL A 146 -10.59 5.88 8.36
C VAL A 146 -10.56 5.04 9.63
N GLY A 147 -10.28 3.73 9.53
CA GLY A 147 -10.23 2.84 10.70
C GLY A 147 -9.22 3.29 11.75
N TYR A 148 -8.05 3.77 11.33
CA TYR A 148 -6.99 4.25 12.23
C TYR A 148 -7.23 5.65 12.80
N LEU A 149 -8.23 6.40 12.30
CA LEU A 149 -8.38 7.82 12.61
C LEU A 149 -8.68 8.09 14.09
N LEU A 150 -9.57 7.31 14.72
CA LEU A 150 -9.88 7.55 16.14
C LEU A 150 -8.69 7.23 17.03
N GLU A 151 -7.97 6.14 16.76
CA GLU A 151 -6.77 5.77 17.51
C GLU A 151 -5.63 6.79 17.34
N ALA A 152 -5.58 7.47 16.19
CA ALA A 152 -4.67 8.59 15.98
C ALA A 152 -5.08 9.86 16.77
N ILE A 153 -6.36 10.03 17.08
CA ILE A 153 -6.88 11.15 17.88
C ILE A 153 -6.74 10.83 19.37
N ASP A 154 -7.26 9.69 19.82
CA ASP A 154 -7.25 9.26 21.21
C ASP A 154 -7.03 7.72 21.31
N PRO A 155 -5.77 7.28 21.47
CA PRO A 155 -5.44 5.86 21.64
C PRO A 155 -6.06 5.21 22.88
N SER A 156 -6.44 6.02 23.89
CA SER A 156 -7.00 5.49 25.14
C SER A 156 -8.49 5.14 25.03
N ALA A 157 -9.18 5.66 24.02
CA ALA A 157 -10.59 5.39 23.77
C ALA A 157 -10.84 4.03 23.11
N GLY A 158 -9.80 3.38 22.56
CA GLY A 158 -9.90 2.13 21.83
C GLY A 158 -10.54 1.01 22.64
N PRO A 159 -9.91 0.50 23.72
CA PRO A 159 -10.32 -0.75 24.38
C PRO A 159 -11.74 -0.76 24.97
N LEU A 160 -12.33 0.43 25.21
CA LEU A 160 -13.59 0.60 25.91
C LEU A 160 -14.74 1.05 25.00
N SER A 161 -14.48 1.33 23.72
CA SER A 161 -15.49 1.86 22.80
C SER A 161 -15.88 0.86 21.72
N SER A 162 -17.09 1.02 21.17
CA SER A 162 -17.53 0.30 19.98
C SER A 162 -16.61 0.53 18.77
N TRP A 163 -15.78 1.58 18.80
CA TRP A 163 -14.81 1.87 17.76
C TRP A 163 -13.80 0.75 17.56
N TYR A 164 -13.40 0.06 18.62
CA TYR A 164 -12.45 -1.04 18.51
C TYR A 164 -12.98 -2.17 17.64
N THR A 165 -14.28 -2.47 17.74
CA THR A 165 -14.97 -3.40 16.85
C THR A 165 -14.98 -2.88 15.41
N TYR A 166 -15.24 -1.59 15.21
CA TYR A 166 -15.18 -0.96 13.88
C TYR A 166 -13.77 -1.00 13.28
N LEU A 167 -12.72 -0.79 14.08
CA LEU A 167 -11.32 -0.89 13.65
C LEU A 167 -11.02 -2.27 13.09
N PHE A 168 -11.37 -3.35 13.80
CA PHE A 168 -11.17 -4.71 13.30
C PHE A 168 -12.02 -5.03 12.08
N LEU A 169 -13.25 -4.51 12.02
CA LEU A 169 -14.09 -4.64 10.83
C LEU A 169 -13.43 -3.96 9.62
N CYS A 170 -12.96 -2.71 9.77
CA CYS A 170 -12.21 -1.99 8.75
C CYS A 170 -10.94 -2.76 8.35
N TYR A 171 -10.24 -3.36 9.32
CA TYR A 171 -9.05 -4.16 9.06
C TYR A 171 -9.37 -5.38 8.20
N GLY A 172 -10.40 -6.16 8.58
CA GLY A 172 -10.84 -7.34 7.85
C GLY A 172 -11.33 -7.01 6.44
N VAL A 173 -12.20 -6.01 6.31
CA VAL A 173 -12.72 -5.54 5.01
C VAL A 173 -11.58 -5.03 4.13
N GLY A 174 -10.66 -4.21 4.67
CA GLY A 174 -9.50 -3.73 3.92
C GLY A 174 -8.62 -4.86 3.40
N HIS A 175 -8.35 -5.88 4.21
CA HIS A 175 -7.58 -7.05 3.75
C HIS A 175 -8.28 -7.82 2.63
N LEU A 176 -9.60 -8.02 2.74
CA LEU A 176 -10.40 -8.68 1.71
C LEU A 176 -10.39 -7.90 0.39
N LEU A 177 -10.58 -6.58 0.45
CA LEU A 177 -10.54 -5.72 -0.74
C LEU A 177 -9.16 -5.65 -1.37
N THR A 178 -8.09 -5.61 -0.57
CA THR A 178 -6.71 -5.68 -1.07
C THR A 178 -6.45 -7.03 -1.76
N ALA A 179 -6.83 -8.15 -1.14
CA ALA A 179 -6.68 -9.46 -1.74
C ALA A 179 -7.45 -9.57 -3.07
N LEU A 180 -8.69 -9.08 -3.11
CA LEU A 180 -9.50 -9.02 -4.32
C LEU A 180 -8.83 -8.17 -5.42
N THR A 181 -8.30 -7.01 -5.04
CA THR A 181 -7.53 -6.15 -5.95
C THR A 181 -6.37 -6.89 -6.59
N LEU A 182 -5.56 -7.59 -5.77
CA LEU A 182 -4.41 -8.37 -6.25
C LEU A 182 -4.82 -9.50 -7.20
N VAL A 183 -5.89 -10.23 -6.88
CA VAL A 183 -6.44 -11.30 -7.75
C VAL A 183 -6.89 -10.73 -9.10
N MET A 184 -7.59 -9.59 -9.10
CA MET A 184 -8.04 -8.94 -10.34
C MET A 184 -6.87 -8.45 -11.19
N VAL A 185 -5.86 -7.83 -10.57
CA VAL A 185 -4.62 -7.38 -11.24
C VAL A 185 -3.89 -8.57 -11.86
N ALA A 186 -3.71 -9.66 -11.10
CA ALA A 186 -3.04 -10.86 -11.57
C ALA A 186 -3.79 -11.49 -12.75
N ARG A 187 -5.11 -11.69 -12.62
CA ARG A 187 -5.95 -12.24 -13.69
C ARG A 187 -5.89 -11.39 -14.96
N ARG A 188 -5.95 -10.06 -14.84
CA ARG A 188 -5.83 -9.15 -15.98
C ARG A 188 -4.48 -9.29 -16.66
N LYS A 189 -3.39 -9.36 -15.88
CA LYS A 189 -2.03 -9.53 -16.41
C LYS A 189 -1.90 -10.85 -17.20
N PHE A 190 -2.37 -11.96 -16.63
CA PHE A 190 -2.37 -13.26 -17.32
C PHE A 190 -3.17 -13.28 -18.62
N THR A 191 -4.21 -12.46 -18.73
CA THR A 191 -5.03 -12.38 -19.95
C THR A 191 -4.33 -11.60 -21.07
N LEU A 192 -3.46 -10.64 -20.73
CA LEU A 192 -2.76 -9.79 -21.71
C LEU A 192 -1.49 -10.43 -22.27
N GLU A 193 -0.97 -11.47 -21.61
CA GLU A 193 0.24 -12.21 -22.02
C GLU A 193 -0.09 -13.44 -22.90
N ARG A 194 -1.38 -13.73 -23.11
CA ARG A 194 -1.87 -14.74 -24.06
C ARG A 194 -2.30 -14.08 -25.36
#